data_AF-A0A261A0S9-F1
#
_entry.id   AF-A0A261A0S9-F1
#
_cell.length_a   1.000
_cell.length_b   1.000
_cell.length_c   1.000
_cell.angle_alpha   90.00
_cell.angle_beta   90.00
_cell.angle_gamma   90.00
#
_symmetry.space_group_name_H-M   'P 1'
#
loop_
_entity.id
_entity.type
_entity.pdbx_description
1 polymer ?
#
loop_
_entity_poly.entity_id
_entity_poly.type
_entity_poly.pdbx_seq_one_letter_code
_entity_poly.pdbx_strand_id
1 'polypeptide(L)'
;MLHFLFFLSRIEYSFGQLPGPNDYPGKIGGRCGLFQFDCDPLARTPLCIPLVAVRDCTPDCPNMSDEWCGHGTILCDAGVGQKRCGKCVRPQDMANLCLDRKWQHLCAYQGTYKCAKTMNCVFAKWLMDGKDDCGDGSDEDVCKHGLVSCSGSEPSPTTILEPVTSTEKPKETKKKPIYKTDRCELGEFRCLNGECLDISRVLDGQEDCADASDENYCEMHDGVCNTAARCSFQRDVGAFGCGCPKGFARNPTGICEIEENRMKI
;
A
#
# COMPACT_ATOMS: atom_id res chain seq x y z
N MET A 1 -28.07 31.55 39.46
CA MET A 1 -27.59 32.49 38.44
C MET A 1 -26.29 31.96 37.87
N LEU A 2 -26.24 31.78 36.54
CA LEU A 2 -25.09 31.80 35.60
C LEU A 2 -23.74 31.17 36.04
N HIS A 3 -22.95 30.49 35.20
CA HIS A 3 -23.03 29.88 33.87
C HIS A 3 -21.58 29.43 33.57
N PHE A 4 -21.41 28.39 32.74
CA PHE A 4 -20.19 28.07 31.99
C PHE A 4 -18.91 27.75 32.78
N LEU A 5 -18.71 26.47 33.09
CA LEU A 5 -17.37 25.89 33.04
C LEU A 5 -17.20 25.23 31.67
N PHE A 6 -16.29 25.82 30.90
CA PHE A 6 -15.88 25.44 29.56
C PHE A 6 -15.48 23.98 29.50
N PHE A 7 -16.21 23.19 28.71
CA PHE A 7 -15.64 22.01 28.06
C PHE A 7 -14.57 22.51 27.08
N LEU A 8 -13.31 22.54 27.51
CA LEU A 8 -12.19 22.56 26.58
C LEU A 8 -12.11 21.16 25.98
N SER A 9 -12.88 20.93 24.91
CA SER A 9 -12.56 19.87 23.97
C SER A 9 -11.14 20.12 23.49
N ARG A 10 -10.23 19.19 23.77
CA ARG A 10 -8.95 19.10 23.09
C ARG A 10 -9.26 18.81 21.62
N ILE A 11 -9.40 19.88 20.84
CA ILE A 11 -9.27 19.76 19.39
C ILE A 11 -7.79 19.49 19.17
N GLU A 12 -7.43 18.23 18.93
CA GLU A 12 -6.14 17.87 18.35
C GLU A 12 -6.11 18.40 16.92
N TYR A 13 -5.89 19.71 16.77
CA TYR A 13 -5.44 20.29 15.52
C TYR A 13 -4.02 19.75 15.30
N SER A 14 -3.93 18.69 14.51
CA SER A 14 -2.66 18.25 13.93
C SER A 14 -2.25 19.32 12.92
N PHE A 15 -1.69 20.44 13.42
CA PHE A 15 -0.96 21.39 12.59
C PHE A 15 0.20 20.61 12.00
N GLY A 16 0.10 20.26 10.72
CA GLY A 16 1.25 19.84 9.94
C GLY A 16 2.35 20.88 10.13
N GLN A 17 3.56 20.42 10.39
CA GLN A 17 4.70 21.31 10.57
C GLN A 17 4.84 22.21 9.34
N LEU A 18 4.89 23.53 9.55
CA LEU A 18 5.05 24.49 8.46
C LEU A 18 6.32 24.17 7.65
N PRO A 19 6.27 24.28 6.31
CA PRO A 19 7.41 23.95 5.46
C PRO A 19 8.58 24.88 5.74
N GLY A 20 9.78 24.30 5.83
CA GLY A 20 11.03 25.00 6.07
C GLY A 20 11.83 25.28 4.78
N PRO A 21 12.89 26.10 4.87
CA PRO A 21 13.74 26.43 3.72
C PRO A 21 14.36 25.23 2.98
N ASN A 22 14.60 24.12 3.69
CA ASN A 22 15.13 22.90 3.08
C ASN A 22 14.09 22.13 2.27
N ASP A 23 12.81 22.30 2.59
CA ASP A 23 11.71 21.65 1.85
C ASP A 23 11.50 22.34 0.51
N TYR A 24 11.71 23.66 0.43
CA TYR A 24 11.59 24.42 -0.81
C TYR A 24 12.80 25.37 -1.01
N PRO A 25 13.96 24.84 -1.44
CA PRO A 25 15.17 25.61 -1.63
C PRO A 25 14.96 26.80 -2.58
N GLY A 26 15.39 27.99 -2.15
CA GLY A 26 15.27 29.22 -2.94
C GLY A 26 13.86 29.83 -2.99
N LYS A 27 12.84 29.15 -2.45
CA LYS A 27 11.46 29.65 -2.39
C LYS A 27 11.09 30.21 -1.01
N ILE A 28 11.76 29.79 0.07
CA ILE A 28 11.49 30.27 1.44
C ILE A 28 12.72 31.00 1.99
N GLY A 29 12.51 32.19 2.57
CA GLY A 29 13.57 32.99 3.21
C GLY A 29 14.46 33.79 2.25
N GLY A 30 14.10 33.84 0.96
CA GLY A 30 14.82 34.58 -0.08
C GLY A 30 14.28 35.99 -0.31
N ARG A 31 13.73 36.22 -1.51
CA ARG A 31 13.24 37.54 -1.99
C ARG A 31 11.92 37.96 -1.35
N CYS A 32 11.25 37.04 -0.67
CA CYS A 32 10.02 37.27 0.08
C CYS A 32 10.30 37.56 1.55
N GLY A 33 9.33 38.14 2.26
CA GLY A 33 9.45 38.41 3.69
C GLY A 33 9.62 37.15 4.54
N LEU A 34 9.89 37.34 5.83
CA LEU A 34 9.93 36.23 6.80
C LEU A 34 8.60 35.46 6.76
N PHE A 35 8.68 34.13 6.75
CA PHE A 35 7.52 33.22 6.67
C PHE A 35 6.65 33.38 5.42
N GLN A 36 7.26 33.70 4.28
CA GLN A 36 6.61 33.73 2.97
C GLN A 36 7.27 32.78 1.97
N PHE A 37 6.49 32.36 0.98
CA PHE A 37 6.88 31.48 -0.12
C PHE A 37 6.89 32.24 -1.45
N ASP A 38 8.00 32.17 -2.19
CA ASP A 38 8.16 32.70 -3.54
C ASP A 38 7.58 31.70 -4.57
N CYS A 39 6.46 32.07 -5.19
CA CYS A 39 5.83 31.28 -6.23
C CYS A 39 6.77 31.01 -7.41
N ASP A 40 7.68 31.92 -7.74
CA ASP A 40 8.61 31.73 -8.85
C ASP A 40 9.95 32.47 -8.61
N PRO A 41 10.98 31.77 -8.09
CA PRO A 41 12.31 32.33 -7.89
C PRO A 41 12.98 32.88 -9.15
N LEU A 42 12.54 32.47 -10.35
CA LEU A 42 13.08 32.93 -11.63
C LEU A 42 12.35 34.16 -12.17
N ALA A 43 11.15 34.47 -11.66
CA ALA A 43 10.40 35.65 -12.07
C ALA A 43 11.14 36.95 -11.71
N ARG A 44 10.96 37.99 -12.53
CA ARG A 44 11.60 39.30 -12.32
C ARG A 44 11.12 39.99 -11.04
N THR A 45 9.84 39.83 -10.71
CA THR A 45 9.21 40.37 -9.50
C THR A 45 8.66 39.20 -8.68
N PRO A 46 9.02 39.07 -7.39
CA PRO A 46 8.57 37.96 -6.58
C PRO A 46 7.07 38.08 -6.30
N LEU A 47 6.35 36.97 -6.47
CA LEU A 47 4.99 36.81 -5.97
C LEU A 47 5.07 35.96 -4.70
N CYS A 48 4.74 36.58 -3.57
CA CYS A 48 4.91 35.99 -2.25
C CYS A 48 3.55 35.64 -1.65
N ILE A 49 3.38 34.39 -1.24
CA ILE A 49 2.20 33.90 -0.50
C ILE A 49 2.61 33.52 0.92
N PRO A 50 1.69 33.49 1.90
CA PRO A 50 2.02 33.05 3.25
C PRO A 50 2.30 31.54 3.28
N LEU A 51 3.20 31.06 4.17
CA LEU A 51 3.53 29.61 4.24
C LEU A 51 2.33 28.70 4.55
N VAL A 52 1.26 29.24 5.13
CA VAL A 52 0.02 28.47 5.40
C VAL A 52 -0.77 28.13 4.13
N ALA A 53 -0.52 28.85 3.03
CA ALA A 53 -1.08 28.60 1.71
C ALA A 53 -0.27 27.56 0.91
N VAL A 54 0.88 27.11 1.43
CA VAL A 54 1.65 26.06 0.78
C VAL A 54 1.04 24.71 1.16
N ARG A 55 0.71 23.89 0.15
CA ARG A 55 0.16 22.54 0.29
C ARG A 55 -1.18 22.50 1.03
N ASP A 56 -2.02 23.50 0.80
CA ASP A 56 -3.36 23.59 1.40
C ASP A 56 -4.48 23.03 0.48
N CYS A 57 -4.10 22.49 -0.68
CA CYS A 57 -4.96 22.01 -1.76
C CYS A 57 -5.62 23.11 -2.62
N THR A 58 -5.25 24.38 -2.43
CA THR A 58 -5.77 25.52 -3.18
C THR A 58 -4.63 26.16 -3.96
N PRO A 59 -4.72 26.23 -5.30
CA PRO A 59 -3.70 26.93 -6.07
C PRO A 59 -3.75 28.45 -5.81
N ASP A 60 -2.87 28.93 -4.95
CA ASP A 60 -2.65 30.35 -4.64
C ASP A 60 -1.54 30.96 -5.51
N CYS A 61 -0.61 30.13 -6.00
CA CYS A 61 0.33 30.54 -7.04
C CYS A 61 -0.25 30.33 -8.46
N PRO A 62 -0.04 31.27 -9.41
CA PRO A 62 -0.45 31.09 -10.81
C PRO A 62 0.18 29.88 -11.51
N ASN A 63 1.37 29.44 -11.05
CA ASN A 63 2.06 28.26 -11.56
C ASN A 63 1.81 26.99 -10.72
N MET A 64 0.92 27.06 -9.73
CA MET A 64 0.59 25.98 -8.79
C MET A 64 1.77 25.45 -7.96
N SER A 65 2.89 26.19 -7.89
CA SER A 65 4.11 25.69 -7.25
C SER A 65 4.01 25.54 -5.73
N ASP A 66 3.04 26.22 -5.12
CA ASP A 66 2.61 26.10 -3.74
C ASP A 66 1.97 24.74 -3.44
N GLU A 67 1.34 24.13 -4.43
CA GLU A 67 0.71 22.81 -4.31
C GLU A 67 1.64 21.65 -4.66
N TRP A 68 2.86 21.96 -5.10
CA TRP A 68 3.84 20.93 -5.45
C TRP A 68 4.58 20.43 -4.22
N CYS A 69 4.99 19.16 -4.27
CA CYS A 69 5.83 18.59 -3.23
C CYS A 69 7.22 19.24 -3.21
N GLY A 70 7.73 19.44 -1.99
CA GLY A 70 9.06 19.96 -1.76
C GLY A 70 10.17 19.01 -2.20
N HIS A 71 11.39 19.53 -2.17
CA HIS A 71 12.61 18.83 -2.55
C HIS A 71 12.76 17.48 -1.82
N GLY A 72 13.07 16.43 -2.57
CA GLY A 72 13.30 15.08 -2.01
C GLY A 72 12.04 14.34 -1.57
N THR A 73 10.85 14.85 -1.93
CA THR A 73 9.57 14.17 -1.67
C THR A 73 8.82 13.90 -2.97
N ILE A 74 7.92 12.93 -2.92
CA ILE A 74 7.05 12.50 -4.02
C ILE A 74 5.60 12.70 -3.64
N LEU A 75 4.77 13.03 -4.62
CA LEU A 75 3.33 13.15 -4.44
C LEU A 75 2.66 11.79 -4.60
N CYS A 76 1.82 11.41 -3.64
CA CYS A 76 0.97 10.22 -3.73
C CYS A 76 -0.42 10.50 -3.15
N ASP A 77 -1.35 9.54 -3.25
CA ASP A 77 -2.74 9.65 -2.78
C ASP A 77 -3.57 10.78 -3.42
N ALA A 78 -3.15 11.37 -4.55
CA ALA A 78 -3.88 12.48 -5.18
C ALA A 78 -5.30 12.09 -5.61
N GLY A 79 -5.51 10.82 -5.99
CA GLY A 79 -6.81 10.27 -6.37
C GLY A 79 -7.51 9.46 -5.27
N VAL A 80 -6.95 9.40 -4.06
CA VAL A 80 -7.36 8.46 -3.01
C VAL A 80 -7.80 9.22 -1.75
N GLY A 81 -8.98 8.88 -1.22
CA GLY A 81 -9.54 9.49 -0.01
C GLY A 81 -10.19 10.87 -0.21
N GLN A 82 -10.38 11.62 0.89
CA GLN A 82 -11.19 12.85 0.90
C GLN A 82 -10.45 14.11 0.40
N LYS A 83 -9.11 14.15 0.44
CA LYS A 83 -8.31 15.31 -0.02
C LYS A 83 -7.70 15.04 -1.39
N ARG A 84 -8.24 15.67 -2.43
CA ARG A 84 -7.87 15.46 -3.85
C ARG A 84 -6.47 15.94 -4.24
N CYS A 85 -5.74 16.64 -3.37
CA CYS A 85 -4.40 17.15 -3.72
C CYS A 85 -3.26 16.24 -3.27
N GLY A 86 -3.55 15.08 -2.66
CA GLY A 86 -2.54 14.08 -2.28
C GLY A 86 -1.66 14.49 -1.11
N LYS A 87 -0.64 13.66 -0.83
CA LYS A 87 0.34 13.80 0.26
C LYS A 87 1.76 13.75 -0.29
N CYS A 88 2.66 14.51 0.34
CA CYS A 88 4.08 14.47 0.01
C CYS A 88 4.81 13.53 0.97
N VAL A 89 5.45 12.52 0.42
CA VAL A 89 6.11 11.45 1.16
C VAL A 89 7.55 11.33 0.69
N ARG A 90 8.48 10.97 1.57
CA ARG A 90 9.86 10.67 1.15
C ARG A 90 9.89 9.34 0.40
N PRO A 91 10.73 9.18 -0.64
CA PRO A 91 10.80 7.93 -1.41
C PRO A 91 10.95 6.66 -0.57
N GLN A 92 11.72 6.72 0.51
CA GLN A 92 11.94 5.60 1.44
C GLN A 92 10.68 5.15 2.22
N ASP A 93 9.73 6.06 2.41
CA ASP A 93 8.50 5.83 3.20
C ASP A 93 7.29 5.55 2.29
N MET A 94 7.50 5.62 0.97
CA MET A 94 6.45 5.50 -0.05
C MET A 94 5.62 4.23 0.11
N ALA A 95 6.27 3.08 0.33
CA ALA A 95 5.59 1.78 0.42
C ALA A 95 4.60 1.71 1.59
N ASN A 96 4.82 2.48 2.65
CA ASN A 96 4.04 2.40 3.88
C ASN A 96 3.00 3.53 4.01
N LEU A 97 3.26 4.70 3.42
CA LEU A 97 2.45 5.90 3.61
C LEU A 97 1.54 6.24 2.42
N CYS A 98 1.84 5.72 1.23
CA CYS A 98 1.05 5.97 0.03
C CYS A 98 0.06 4.83 -0.22
N LEU A 99 -1.24 5.12 -0.07
CA LEU A 99 -2.32 4.17 -0.31
C LEU A 99 -2.44 3.81 -1.79
N ASP A 100 -2.21 4.75 -2.71
CA ASP A 100 -2.35 4.55 -4.16
C ASP A 100 -1.33 3.58 -4.78
N ARG A 101 -0.31 3.16 -4.03
CA ARG A 101 0.79 2.29 -4.52
C ARG A 101 1.38 1.36 -3.46
N LYS A 102 0.73 1.24 -2.31
CA LYS A 102 1.13 0.39 -1.18
C LYS A 102 1.46 -1.04 -1.64
N TRP A 103 0.62 -1.59 -2.52
CA TRP A 103 0.70 -2.95 -3.02
C TRP A 103 1.17 -3.03 -4.47
N GLN A 104 1.86 -2.00 -4.98
CA GLN A 104 2.30 -1.97 -6.38
C GLN A 104 3.23 -3.14 -6.74
N HIS A 105 4.06 -3.60 -5.80
CA HIS A 105 4.97 -4.73 -6.01
C HIS A 105 4.23 -6.05 -6.30
N LEU A 106 2.98 -6.19 -5.84
CA LEU A 106 2.18 -7.39 -6.08
C LEU A 106 1.86 -7.59 -7.57
N CYS A 107 1.92 -6.53 -8.38
CA CYS A 107 1.68 -6.62 -9.83
C CYS A 107 2.70 -7.49 -10.58
N ALA A 108 3.84 -7.80 -9.96
CA ALA A 108 4.83 -8.72 -10.53
C ALA A 108 4.40 -10.19 -10.42
N TYR A 109 3.44 -10.52 -9.55
CA TYR A 109 3.02 -11.90 -9.29
C TYR A 109 1.79 -12.27 -10.13
N GLN A 110 1.83 -13.48 -10.69
CA GLN A 110 0.69 -14.05 -11.41
C GLN A 110 -0.48 -14.34 -10.46
N GLY A 111 -1.70 -14.15 -10.93
CA GLY A 111 -2.92 -14.34 -10.12
C GLY A 111 -3.30 -13.14 -9.24
N THR A 112 -2.59 -12.02 -9.36
CA THR A 112 -2.98 -10.73 -8.76
C THR A 112 -3.85 -9.92 -9.73
N TYR A 113 -4.68 -9.05 -9.16
CA TYR A 113 -5.65 -8.23 -9.89
C TYR A 113 -5.26 -6.77 -9.81
N LYS A 114 -5.13 -6.12 -10.96
CA LYS A 114 -4.79 -4.70 -11.05
C LYS A 114 -6.00 -3.84 -10.66
N CYS A 115 -5.82 -2.94 -9.70
CA CYS A 115 -6.84 -1.98 -9.30
C CYS A 115 -7.17 -0.98 -10.43
N ALA A 116 -8.37 -0.41 -10.41
CA ALA A 116 -8.89 0.35 -11.54
C ALA A 116 -8.16 1.69 -11.78
N LYS A 117 -7.84 2.42 -10.71
CA LYS A 117 -7.24 3.75 -10.75
C LYS A 117 -5.89 3.81 -10.04
N THR A 118 -5.69 3.01 -9.00
CA THR A 118 -4.45 3.01 -8.24
C THR A 118 -3.38 2.12 -8.89
N MET A 119 -2.14 2.28 -8.45
CA MET A 119 -1.02 1.46 -8.90
C MET A 119 -0.95 0.10 -8.19
N ASN A 120 -1.88 -0.19 -7.29
CA ASN A 120 -1.91 -1.44 -6.54
C ASN A 120 -2.30 -2.63 -7.43
N CYS A 121 -1.81 -3.80 -7.04
CA CYS A 121 -2.43 -5.06 -7.39
C CYS A 121 -2.78 -5.79 -6.11
N VAL A 122 -3.90 -6.49 -6.10
CA VAL A 122 -4.44 -7.17 -4.92
C VAL A 122 -4.60 -8.67 -5.20
N PHE A 123 -4.60 -9.48 -4.15
CA PHE A 123 -4.87 -10.90 -4.29
C PHE A 123 -6.37 -11.17 -4.45
N ALA A 124 -6.72 -12.33 -5.03
CA ALA A 124 -8.11 -12.77 -5.15
C ALA A 124 -8.89 -12.72 -3.82
N LYS A 125 -8.19 -12.96 -2.70
CA LYS A 125 -8.77 -12.97 -1.34
C LYS A 125 -9.16 -11.59 -0.80
N TRP A 126 -8.65 -10.52 -1.40
CA TRP A 126 -8.95 -9.13 -1.05
C TRP A 126 -10.06 -8.56 -1.95
N LEU A 127 -10.64 -9.39 -2.82
CA LEU A 127 -11.77 -8.97 -3.63
C LEU A 127 -13.05 -9.19 -2.83
N MET A 128 -13.84 -8.12 -2.66
CA MET A 128 -15.11 -8.11 -1.94
C MET A 128 -14.97 -8.64 -0.49
N ASP A 129 -13.88 -8.30 0.18
CA ASP A 129 -13.61 -8.73 1.55
C ASP A 129 -14.09 -7.74 2.62
N GLY A 130 -14.67 -6.61 2.17
CA GLY A 130 -15.18 -5.54 3.02
C GLY A 130 -14.17 -4.43 3.28
N LYS A 131 -12.97 -4.48 2.67
CA LYS A 131 -11.90 -3.51 2.87
C LYS A 131 -11.44 -2.92 1.54
N ASP A 132 -11.12 -1.63 1.56
CA ASP A 132 -10.52 -0.95 0.41
C ASP A 132 -8.99 -1.17 0.42
N ASP A 133 -8.55 -2.32 -0.07
CA ASP A 133 -7.15 -2.66 -0.27
C ASP A 133 -6.58 -2.02 -1.54
N CYS A 134 -7.43 -1.77 -2.54
CA CYS A 134 -7.03 -1.05 -3.74
C CYS A 134 -6.76 0.44 -3.49
N GLY A 135 -7.37 1.06 -2.49
CA GLY A 135 -7.35 2.51 -2.21
C GLY A 135 -8.31 3.34 -3.07
N ASP A 136 -8.97 2.73 -4.05
CA ASP A 136 -10.03 3.34 -4.87
C ASP A 136 -11.37 2.61 -4.77
N GLY A 137 -11.45 1.58 -3.91
CA GLY A 137 -12.61 0.70 -3.70
C GLY A 137 -12.94 -0.22 -4.87
N SER A 138 -12.03 -0.39 -5.84
CA SER A 138 -12.30 -1.19 -7.03
C SER A 138 -12.33 -2.70 -6.79
N ASP A 139 -11.66 -3.14 -5.73
CA ASP A 139 -11.70 -4.49 -5.15
C ASP A 139 -13.03 -4.84 -4.49
N GLU A 140 -13.76 -3.84 -3.98
CA GLU A 140 -15.05 -4.04 -3.31
C GLU A 140 -16.25 -4.08 -4.28
N ASP A 141 -16.07 -3.58 -5.51
CA ASP A 141 -17.05 -3.67 -6.60
C ASP A 141 -16.35 -4.10 -7.90
N VAL A 142 -15.87 -5.35 -7.89
CA VAL A 142 -15.02 -5.91 -8.95
C VAL A 142 -15.67 -5.93 -10.32
N CYS A 143 -17.00 -6.10 -10.37
CA CYS A 143 -17.76 -6.20 -11.61
C CYS A 143 -17.90 -4.83 -12.29
N LYS A 144 -18.20 -3.79 -11.50
CA LYS A 144 -18.32 -2.43 -12.00
C LYS A 144 -17.00 -1.87 -12.51
N HIS A 145 -15.90 -2.26 -11.87
CA HIS A 145 -14.56 -1.79 -12.20
C HIS A 145 -13.81 -2.72 -13.15
N GLY A 146 -14.41 -3.84 -13.56
CA GLY A 146 -13.85 -4.75 -14.57
C GLY A 146 -12.61 -5.52 -14.11
N LEU A 147 -12.42 -5.70 -12.80
CA LEU A 147 -11.32 -6.50 -12.25
C LEU A 147 -11.51 -7.99 -12.57
N VAL A 148 -12.77 -8.44 -12.67
CA VAL A 148 -13.15 -9.82 -12.96
C VAL A 148 -14.30 -9.82 -13.98
N SER A 149 -14.39 -10.88 -14.79
CA SER A 149 -15.54 -11.10 -15.67
C SER A 149 -16.77 -11.52 -14.87
N CYS A 150 -17.85 -10.74 -14.92
CA CYS A 150 -19.07 -11.00 -14.17
C CYS A 150 -20.25 -11.32 -15.10
N SER A 151 -21.11 -12.24 -14.69
CA SER A 151 -22.41 -12.51 -15.33
C SER A 151 -23.54 -11.94 -14.47
N GLY A 152 -23.51 -10.61 -14.28
CA GLY A 152 -24.43 -9.88 -13.41
C GLY A 152 -23.70 -9.12 -12.30
N SER A 153 -24.29 -9.05 -11.11
CA SER A 153 -23.68 -8.46 -9.89
C SER A 153 -22.83 -9.45 -9.09
N GLU A 154 -22.77 -10.71 -9.52
CA GLU A 154 -21.86 -11.71 -8.96
C GLU A 154 -20.74 -12.03 -9.96
N PRO A 155 -19.50 -12.25 -9.50
CA PRO A 155 -18.43 -12.73 -10.36
C PRO A 155 -18.86 -14.04 -11.02
N SER A 156 -18.72 -14.10 -12.35
CA SER A 156 -19.16 -15.26 -13.11
C SER A 156 -18.31 -16.46 -12.70
N PRO A 157 -18.90 -17.58 -12.24
CA PRO A 157 -18.16 -18.83 -12.22
C PRO A 157 -18.08 -19.29 -13.67
N THR A 158 -17.11 -18.79 -14.43
CA THR A 158 -16.92 -19.22 -15.81
C THR A 158 -15.46 -19.44 -16.09
N THR A 159 -15.11 -20.72 -16.01
CA THR A 159 -14.58 -21.43 -17.18
C THR A 159 -13.46 -20.69 -17.88
N ILE A 160 -12.23 -20.97 -17.44
CA ILE A 160 -11.13 -20.99 -18.40
C ILE A 160 -11.56 -22.01 -19.45
N LEU A 161 -11.81 -21.52 -20.67
CA LEU A 161 -12.13 -22.32 -21.84
C LEU A 161 -11.14 -23.48 -21.93
N GLU A 162 -11.60 -24.71 -21.70
CA GLU A 162 -10.85 -25.89 -22.09
C GLU A 162 -10.75 -25.92 -23.63
N PRO A 163 -9.58 -26.24 -24.22
CA PRO A 163 -9.58 -26.87 -25.52
C PRO A 163 -10.12 -28.29 -25.35
N VAL A 164 -11.29 -28.52 -25.94
CA VAL A 164 -11.90 -29.84 -26.12
C VAL A 164 -10.91 -30.84 -26.72
N THR A 165 -10.73 -32.01 -26.08
CA THR A 165 -10.81 -33.31 -26.79
C THR A 165 -10.86 -34.51 -25.84
N SER A 166 -11.89 -35.34 -26.08
CA SER A 166 -11.94 -36.80 -25.90
C SER A 166 -12.20 -37.34 -24.49
N THR A 167 -13.46 -37.63 -24.17
CA THR A 167 -14.18 -38.93 -24.26
C THR A 167 -13.90 -39.88 -23.09
N GLU A 168 -14.84 -39.90 -22.12
CA GLU A 168 -15.62 -41.08 -21.64
C GLU A 168 -16.13 -40.86 -20.20
N LYS A 169 -17.37 -41.28 -19.93
CA LYS A 169 -18.11 -41.23 -18.65
C LYS A 169 -18.26 -42.68 -18.14
N PRO A 170 -18.77 -42.97 -16.92
CA PRO A 170 -18.41 -42.53 -15.56
C PRO A 170 -18.23 -43.74 -14.59
N LYS A 171 -17.44 -43.62 -13.52
CA LYS A 171 -17.66 -44.43 -12.28
C LYS A 171 -17.45 -43.61 -11.02
N GLU A 172 -18.56 -43.43 -10.31
CA GLU A 172 -18.70 -42.82 -9.00
C GLU A 172 -17.98 -43.64 -7.93
N THR A 173 -17.00 -43.05 -7.25
CA THR A 173 -16.69 -43.37 -5.85
C THR A 173 -16.17 -42.11 -5.17
N LYS A 174 -16.76 -41.79 -4.02
CA LYS A 174 -16.52 -40.59 -3.21
C LYS A 174 -15.02 -40.47 -2.85
N LYS A 175 -14.31 -39.57 -3.53
CA LYS A 175 -13.06 -38.97 -3.05
C LYS A 175 -13.26 -37.46 -3.11
N LYS A 176 -12.95 -36.76 -2.01
CA LYS A 176 -12.91 -35.30 -1.96
C LYS A 176 -12.05 -34.81 -3.15
N PRO A 177 -12.52 -33.86 -3.97
CA PRO A 177 -11.72 -33.40 -5.10
C PRO A 177 -10.55 -32.57 -4.56
N ILE A 178 -9.35 -33.11 -4.71
CA ILE A 178 -8.09 -32.38 -4.61
C ILE A 178 -8.01 -31.58 -5.91
N TYR A 179 -8.40 -30.30 -5.86
CA TYR A 179 -8.18 -29.37 -6.96
C TYR A 179 -6.70 -28.97 -6.91
N LYS A 180 -5.90 -29.46 -7.86
CA LYS A 180 -4.53 -28.99 -8.05
C LYS A 180 -4.62 -27.59 -8.69
N THR A 181 -4.60 -26.56 -7.86
CA THR A 181 -4.65 -25.16 -8.30
C THR A 181 -3.23 -24.66 -8.53
N ASP A 182 -3.00 -23.85 -9.56
CA ASP A 182 -1.73 -23.17 -9.85
C ASP A 182 -1.49 -21.96 -8.89
N ARG A 183 -2.13 -22.01 -7.71
CA ARG A 183 -2.18 -20.96 -6.70
C ARG A 183 -2.15 -21.64 -5.33
N CYS A 184 -1.50 -21.00 -4.37
CA CYS A 184 -1.50 -21.48 -3.00
C CYS A 184 -2.83 -21.14 -2.32
N GLU A 185 -3.28 -22.03 -1.44
CA GLU A 185 -4.49 -21.86 -0.65
C GLU A 185 -4.34 -20.72 0.37
N LEU A 186 -5.44 -20.32 0.99
CA LEU A 186 -5.43 -19.29 2.02
C LEU A 186 -4.62 -19.77 3.23
N GLY A 187 -3.66 -18.96 3.67
CA GLY A 187 -2.75 -19.38 4.74
C GLY A 187 -1.58 -20.21 4.23
N GLU A 188 -1.32 -20.21 2.92
CA GLU A 188 -0.12 -20.78 2.34
C GLU A 188 0.80 -19.69 1.74
N PHE A 189 2.10 -19.93 1.85
CA PHE A 189 3.18 -19.22 1.18
C PHE A 189 3.57 -19.95 -0.11
N ARG A 190 3.87 -19.17 -1.16
CA ARG A 190 4.35 -19.69 -2.44
C ARG A 190 5.87 -19.57 -2.53
N CYS A 191 6.55 -20.70 -2.54
CA CYS A 191 7.98 -20.81 -2.83
C CYS A 191 8.32 -20.18 -4.20
N LEU A 192 9.58 -19.77 -4.41
CA LEU A 192 10.01 -19.21 -5.70
C LEU A 192 9.94 -20.24 -6.83
N ASN A 193 10.11 -21.53 -6.52
CA ASN A 193 9.95 -22.67 -7.42
C ASN A 193 8.47 -22.96 -7.78
N GLY A 194 7.52 -22.30 -7.10
CA GLY A 194 6.09 -22.43 -7.32
C GLY A 194 5.36 -23.42 -6.41
N GLU A 195 6.06 -24.11 -5.51
CA GLU A 195 5.44 -24.95 -4.48
C GLU A 195 4.70 -24.11 -3.43
N CYS A 196 3.70 -24.71 -2.79
CA CYS A 196 2.88 -24.07 -1.77
C CYS A 196 3.11 -24.74 -0.42
N LEU A 197 3.36 -23.93 0.59
CA LEU A 197 3.61 -24.36 1.96
C LEU A 197 2.67 -23.63 2.90
N ASP A 198 2.26 -24.26 4.00
CA ASP A 198 1.54 -23.58 5.06
C ASP A 198 2.40 -22.42 5.64
N ILE A 199 1.79 -21.27 5.93
CA ILE A 199 2.53 -20.10 6.48
C ILE A 199 3.23 -20.38 7.81
N SER A 200 2.84 -21.44 8.53
CA SER A 200 3.53 -21.89 9.76
C SER A 200 4.91 -22.50 9.50
N ARG A 201 5.20 -22.87 8.25
CA ARG A 201 6.47 -23.45 7.78
C ARG A 201 7.43 -22.41 7.20
N VAL A 202 7.07 -21.13 7.26
CA VAL A 202 7.93 -20.05 6.76
C VAL A 202 8.72 -19.48 7.91
N LEU A 203 10.05 -19.45 7.77
CA LEU A 203 11.00 -19.05 8.82
C LEU A 203 10.86 -19.90 10.08
N ASP A 204 10.65 -21.21 9.90
CA ASP A 204 10.50 -22.20 10.97
C ASP A 204 11.82 -22.94 11.31
N GLY A 205 12.86 -22.69 10.51
CA GLY A 205 14.19 -23.29 10.65
C GLY A 205 14.42 -24.56 9.85
N GLN A 206 13.45 -24.99 9.03
CA GLN A 206 13.57 -26.12 8.10
C GLN A 206 13.38 -25.66 6.66
N GLU A 207 14.21 -26.16 5.75
CA GLU A 207 14.02 -25.92 4.31
C GLU A 207 12.91 -26.84 3.79
N ASP A 208 11.68 -26.35 3.81
CA ASP A 208 10.50 -27.05 3.30
C ASP A 208 10.28 -26.78 1.80
N CYS A 209 10.73 -25.63 1.26
CA CYS A 209 10.75 -25.41 -0.18
C CYS A 209 11.95 -26.13 -0.81
N ALA A 210 11.80 -26.72 -2.01
CA ALA A 210 12.95 -27.32 -2.70
C ALA A 210 14.03 -26.30 -3.14
N ASP A 211 13.71 -25.00 -3.14
CA ASP A 211 14.64 -23.90 -3.36
C ASP A 211 15.04 -23.15 -2.08
N ALA A 212 14.59 -23.64 -0.91
CA ALA A 212 14.79 -23.06 0.42
C ALA A 212 14.28 -21.60 0.58
N SER A 213 13.41 -21.13 -0.34
CA SER A 213 12.90 -19.76 -0.36
C SER A 213 11.95 -19.41 0.78
N ASP A 214 11.51 -20.39 1.56
CA ASP A 214 10.81 -20.25 2.82
C ASP A 214 11.72 -19.75 3.97
N GLU A 215 13.00 -20.12 3.95
CA GLU A 215 13.96 -19.76 5.00
C GLU A 215 14.93 -18.64 4.58
N ASN A 216 15.35 -18.63 3.31
CA ASN A 216 16.42 -17.75 2.82
C ASN A 216 15.93 -16.59 1.93
N TYR A 217 14.61 -16.37 1.82
CA TYR A 217 14.04 -15.34 0.94
C TYR A 217 14.73 -13.98 1.09
N CYS A 218 14.89 -13.52 2.32
CA CYS A 218 15.46 -12.22 2.61
C CYS A 218 16.96 -12.15 2.30
N GLU A 219 17.68 -13.27 2.39
CA GLU A 219 19.10 -13.35 2.03
C GLU A 219 19.29 -13.29 0.52
N MET A 220 18.43 -13.96 -0.24
CA MET A 220 18.39 -13.87 -1.70
C MET A 220 18.04 -12.45 -2.21
N HIS A 221 17.36 -11.65 -1.38
CA HIS A 221 16.85 -10.33 -1.73
C HIS A 221 17.37 -9.19 -0.82
N ASP A 222 18.55 -9.35 -0.18
CA ASP A 222 19.09 -8.45 0.85
C ASP A 222 19.39 -7.00 0.36
N GLY A 223 19.28 -6.73 -0.94
CA GLY A 223 19.44 -5.41 -1.54
C GLY A 223 18.16 -4.70 -1.96
N VAL A 224 16.99 -5.34 -1.85
CA VAL A 224 15.72 -4.77 -2.32
C VAL A 224 15.13 -3.81 -1.28
N CYS A 225 15.31 -4.12 0.00
CA CYS A 225 14.76 -3.37 1.12
C CYS A 225 15.82 -2.44 1.76
N ASN A 226 15.39 -1.31 2.33
CA ASN A 226 16.29 -0.39 3.02
C ASN A 226 16.50 -0.80 4.50
N THR A 227 17.50 -0.20 5.17
CA THR A 227 17.82 -0.52 6.58
C THR A 227 16.72 -0.14 7.58
N ALA A 228 15.84 0.80 7.22
CA ALA A 228 14.71 1.22 8.06
C ALA A 228 13.48 0.29 7.92
N ALA A 229 13.34 -0.40 6.79
CA ALA A 229 12.26 -1.32 6.46
C ALA A 229 12.85 -2.64 5.96
N ARG A 230 13.52 -3.37 6.86
CA ARG A 230 14.16 -4.66 6.55
C ARG A 230 13.15 -5.66 6.01
N CYS A 231 13.61 -6.60 5.18
CA CYS A 231 12.80 -7.70 4.70
C CYS A 231 12.17 -8.49 5.86
N SER A 232 10.86 -8.72 5.76
CA SER A 232 10.07 -9.42 6.78
C SER A 232 8.87 -10.15 6.18
N PHE A 233 8.49 -11.27 6.80
CA PHE A 233 7.35 -12.09 6.41
C PHE A 233 6.06 -11.62 7.07
N GLN A 234 5.01 -11.39 6.28
CA GLN A 234 3.70 -10.92 6.74
C GLN A 234 2.70 -12.09 6.71
N ARG A 235 2.39 -12.67 7.87
CA ARG A 235 1.52 -13.85 7.99
C ARG A 235 0.10 -13.61 7.43
N ASP A 236 -0.44 -12.42 7.62
CA ASP A 236 -1.78 -12.05 7.12
C ASP A 236 -1.86 -12.07 5.58
N VAL A 237 -0.73 -11.75 4.93
CA VAL A 237 -0.59 -11.71 3.48
C VAL A 237 -0.13 -13.05 2.93
N GLY A 238 0.70 -13.78 3.66
CA GLY A 238 1.39 -14.99 3.20
C GLY A 238 2.57 -14.66 2.28
N ALA A 239 3.24 -13.52 2.50
CA ALA A 239 4.29 -13.03 1.62
C ALA A 239 5.38 -12.24 2.36
N PHE A 240 6.57 -12.20 1.76
CA PHE A 240 7.68 -11.35 2.19
C PHE A 240 7.53 -9.94 1.62
N GLY A 241 7.90 -8.93 2.41
CA GLY A 241 7.90 -7.52 2.03
C GLY A 241 8.92 -6.71 2.83
N CYS A 242 9.06 -5.42 2.49
CA CYS A 242 9.94 -4.52 3.23
C CYS A 242 9.22 -3.89 4.42
N GLY A 243 9.60 -4.29 5.63
CA GLY A 243 8.99 -3.83 6.88
C GLY A 243 7.66 -4.49 7.22
N CYS A 244 7.17 -4.16 8.42
CA CYS A 244 5.90 -4.68 8.94
C CYS A 244 4.77 -3.67 8.85
N PRO A 245 3.52 -4.14 8.65
CA PRO A 245 2.33 -3.29 8.71
C PRO A 245 2.22 -2.57 10.07
N LYS A 246 1.52 -1.43 10.09
CA LYS A 246 1.31 -0.64 11.32
C LYS A 246 0.65 -1.49 12.41
N GLY A 247 1.26 -1.54 13.60
CA GLY A 247 0.80 -2.36 14.73
C GLY A 247 1.52 -3.70 14.85
N PHE A 248 2.37 -4.02 13.89
CA PHE A 248 3.24 -5.20 13.89
C PHE A 248 4.70 -4.78 13.92
N ALA A 249 5.52 -5.58 14.59
CA ALA A 249 6.96 -5.44 14.67
C ALA A 249 7.64 -6.69 14.11
N ARG A 250 8.79 -6.51 13.44
CA ARG A 250 9.61 -7.61 12.94
C ARG A 250 10.29 -8.28 14.13
N ASN A 251 9.99 -9.56 14.35
CA ASN A 251 10.65 -10.36 15.38
C ASN A 251 12.09 -10.76 14.93
N PRO A 252 12.89 -11.42 15.79
CA PRO A 252 14.23 -11.85 15.44
C PRO A 252 14.29 -12.82 14.25
N THR A 253 13.29 -13.69 14.08
CA THR A 253 13.23 -14.64 12.94
C THR A 253 12.86 -13.95 11.63
N GLY A 254 12.35 -12.72 11.68
CA GLY A 254 11.99 -11.92 10.51
C GLY A 254 10.50 -11.93 10.18
N ILE A 255 9.66 -12.43 11.08
CA ILE A 255 8.22 -12.46 10.93
C ILE A 255 7.59 -11.23 11.58
N CYS A 256 6.55 -10.66 10.96
CA CYS A 256 5.76 -9.58 11.51
C CYS A 256 4.76 -10.11 12.54
N GLU A 257 4.90 -9.67 13.78
CA GLU A 257 4.07 -10.08 14.92
C GLU A 257 3.51 -8.84 15.64
N ILE A 258 2.38 -9.01 16.33
CA ILE A 258 1.75 -7.90 17.06
C ILE A 258 2.70 -7.43 18.16
N GLU A 259 2.91 -6.11 18.23
CA GLU A 259 3.76 -5.50 19.24
C GLU A 259 3.02 -5.48 20.58
N GLU A 260 3.17 -6.53 21.42
CA GLU A 260 2.46 -6.67 22.72
C GLU A 260 2.70 -5.49 23.69
N ASN A 261 3.75 -4.69 23.47
CA ASN A 261 4.10 -3.55 24.31
C ASN A 261 3.34 -2.24 24.02
N ARG A 262 2.31 -2.23 23.15
CA ARG A 262 1.44 -1.06 22.95
C ARG A 262 0.06 -1.11 23.62
N MET A 263 -0.21 -2.12 24.46
CA MET A 263 -1.42 -2.19 25.32
C MET A 263 -1.19 -1.81 26.79
N LYS A 264 -0.04 -1.21 27.13
CA LYS A 264 0.20 -0.62 28.45
C LYS A 264 0.11 0.91 28.38
N ILE A 265 -1.09 1.43 28.22
CA ILE A 265 -1.47 2.81 28.58
C ILE A 265 -2.81 2.74 29.30
#